data_AF-A0A562BQM6-F1
#
_entry.id   AF-A0A562BQM6-F1
#
_cell.length_a   1.000
_cell.length_b   1.000
_cell.length_c   1.000
_cell.angle_alpha   90.00
_cell.angle_beta   90.00
_cell.angle_gamma   90.00
#
_symmetry.space_group_name_H-M   'P 1'
#
loop_
_entity.id
_entity.type
_entity.pdbx_description
1 polymer ?
#
loop_
_entity_poly.entity_id
_entity_poly.type
_entity_poly.pdbx_seq_one_letter_code
_entity_poly.pdbx_strand_id
1 'polypeptide(L)' 'MLQFLVDTLLRASDLALIALGLSMVYGLVKFPNIAHVQYAMLGAYIAWTLHALGIPLALAIALACAATGGLRCAWPRSG' A
#
# COMPACT_ATOMS: atom_id res chain seq x y z
N MET A 1 2.38 -3.86 44.56
CA MET A 1 1.84 -2.73 43.75
C MET A 1 2.94 -2.06 42.93
N LEU A 2 4.04 -1.60 43.54
CA LEU A 2 5.16 -0.98 42.80
C LEU A 2 5.75 -1.88 41.71
N GLN A 3 5.88 -3.19 41.97
CA GLN A 3 6.41 -4.16 41.00
C GLN A 3 5.58 -4.24 39.70
N PHE A 4 4.25 -4.16 39.80
CA PHE A 4 3.37 -4.14 38.63
C PHE A 4 3.54 -2.86 37.81
N LEU A 5 3.80 -1.74 38.47
CA LEU A 5 4.04 -0.47 37.80
C LEU A 5 5.37 -0.50 37.04
N VAL A 6 6.40 -1.09 37.63
CA VAL A 6 7.71 -1.25 36.98
C VAL A 6 7.64 -2.22 35.79
N ASP A 7 6.98 -3.36 35.94
CA ASP A 7 6.84 -4.37 34.88
C ASP A 7 6.08 -3.82 33.66
N THR A 8 4.97 -3.12 33.90
CA THR A 8 4.18 -2.49 32.83
C THR A 8 4.92 -1.34 32.15
N LEU A 9 5.71 -0.56 32.90
CA LEU A 9 6.52 0.52 32.34
C LEU A 9 7.66 0.00 31.45
N LEU A 10 8.30 -1.10 31.86
CA LEU A 10 9.31 -1.79 31.06
C LEU A 10 8.71 -2.33 29.76
N ARG A 11 7.55 -3.00 29.85
CA ARG A 11 6.82 -3.52 28.68
C ARG A 11 6.37 -2.41 27.73
N ALA A 12 5.89 -1.29 28.27
CA ALA A 12 5.47 -0.13 27.48
C ALA A 12 6.66 0.54 26.78
N SER A 13 7.82 0.62 27.45
CA SER A 13 9.03 1.21 26.87
C SER A 13 9.58 0.39 25.70
N ASP A 14 9.55 -0.94 25.82
CA ASP A 14 9.93 -1.85 24.73
C ASP A 14 9.03 -1.64 23.50
N LEU A 15 7.71 -1.66 23.70
CA LEU A 15 6.74 -1.40 22.64
C LEU A 15 6.86 0.02 22.05
N ALA A 16 7.15 1.02 22.89
CA ALA A 16 7.36 2.40 22.45
C ALA A 16 8.61 2.53 21.57
N LEU A 17 9.70 1.85 21.90
CA LEU A 17 10.91 1.83 21.08
C LEU A 17 10.66 1.16 19.72
N ILE A 18 9.92 0.05 19.69
CA ILE A 18 9.53 -0.62 18.45
C ILE A 18 8.67 0.32 17.58
N ALA A 19 7.67 0.97 18.18
CA ALA A 19 6.79 1.90 17.47
C ALA A 19 7.55 3.13 16.94
N LEU A 20 8.47 3.69 17.73
CA LEU A 20 9.32 4.80 17.33
C LEU A 20 10.27 4.41 16.20
N GLY A 21 10.90 3.22 16.28
CA GLY A 21 11.74 2.68 15.21
C GLY A 21 10.96 2.55 13.90
N LEU A 22 9.76 1.98 13.97
CA LEU A 22 8.89 1.82 12.82
C LEU A 22 8.45 3.18 12.23
N SER A 23 8.08 4.14 13.08
CA SER A 23 7.71 5.50 12.67
C SER A 23 8.87 6.25 12.00
N MET A 24 10.08 6.14 12.56
CA MET A 24 11.28 6.74 11.97
C MET A 24 11.63 6.12 10.63
N VAL A 25 11.55 4.79 10.51
CA VAL A 25 11.74 4.10 9.22
C VAL A 25 10.70 4.57 8.21
N TYR A 26 9.43 4.65 8.58
CA TYR A 26 8.38 5.16 7.67
C TYR A 26 8.57 6.63 7.29
N GLY A 27 9.07 7.47 8.20
CA GLY A 27 9.41 8.87 7.92
C GLY A 27 10.60 9.04 6.98
N LEU A 28 11.63 8.20 7.13
CA LEU A 28 12.86 8.22 6.32
C LEU A 28 12.66 7.60 4.94
N VAL A 29 11.93 6.48 4.86
CA VAL A 29 11.67 5.76 3.61
C VAL A 29 10.77 6.56 2.67
N LYS A 30 10.21 7.71 3.11
CA LYS A 30 9.31 8.59 2.34
C LYS A 30 8.36 7.75 1.50
N PHE A 31 7.37 7.13 2.16
CA PHE A 31 6.38 6.22 1.58
C PHE A 31 6.41 6.22 0.04
N PRO A 32 6.99 5.19 -0.59
CA PRO A 32 6.77 4.94 -2.00
C PRO A 32 5.25 4.93 -2.15
N ASN A 33 4.72 5.94 -2.82
CA ASN A 33 3.31 6.28 -2.86
C ASN A 33 2.45 5.01 -2.83
N ILE A 34 1.71 4.76 -1.74
CA ILE A 34 0.89 3.54 -1.56
C ILE A 34 -0.09 3.37 -2.73
N ALA A 35 -0.42 4.49 -3.39
CA ALA A 35 -1.21 4.47 -4.61
C ALA A 35 -0.56 3.61 -5.71
N HIS A 36 0.77 3.54 -5.84
CA HIS A 36 1.43 2.69 -6.84
C HIS A 36 1.01 1.21 -6.74
N VAL A 37 1.01 0.66 -5.53
CA VAL A 37 0.61 -0.73 -5.27
C VAL A 37 -0.90 -0.91 -5.48
N GLN A 38 -1.71 0.07 -5.06
CA GLN A 38 -3.16 0.05 -5.27
C GLN A 38 -3.53 0.08 -6.76
N TYR A 39 -2.84 0.89 -7.57
CA TYR A 39 -3.04 0.94 -9.02
C TYR A 39 -2.59 -0.35 -9.72
N ALA A 40 -1.51 -0.99 -9.24
CA ALA A 40 -1.07 -2.28 -9.76
C ALA A 40 -2.11 -3.39 -9.49
N MET A 41 -2.69 -3.43 -8.29
CA MET A 41 -3.76 -4.36 -7.94
C MET A 41 -5.03 -4.13 -8.78
N LEU A 42 -5.48 -2.88 -8.94
CA LEU A 42 -6.63 -2.57 -9.79
C LEU A 42 -6.41 -3.00 -11.25
N GLY A 43 -5.22 -2.79 -11.80
CA GLY A 43 -4.88 -3.26 -13.15
C GLY A 43 -4.94 -4.78 -13.27
N ALA A 44 -4.43 -5.50 -12.27
CA ALA A 44 -4.48 -6.96 -12.24
C ALA A 44 -5.93 -7.49 -12.20
N TYR A 45 -6.80 -6.88 -11.39
CA TYR A 45 -8.21 -7.27 -11.35
C TYR A 45 -8.93 -6.98 -12.67
N ILE A 46 -8.70 -5.82 -13.30
CA ILE A 46 -9.29 -5.48 -14.60
C ILE A 46 -8.80 -6.46 -15.68
N ALA A 47 -7.51 -6.80 -15.71
CA ALA A 47 -6.98 -7.79 -16.64
C ALA A 47 -7.61 -9.17 -16.41
N TRP A 48 -7.80 -9.57 -15.15
CA TRP A 48 -8.41 -10.84 -14.80
C TRP A 48 -9.90 -10.90 -15.19
N THR A 49 -10.68 -9.84 -14.95
CA THR A 49 -12.09 -9.81 -15.36
C THR A 49 -12.23 -9.84 -16.88
N LEU A 50 -11.42 -9.06 -17.61
CA LEU A 50 -11.41 -9.09 -19.08
C LEU A 50 -11.02 -10.47 -19.62
N HIS A 51 -10.06 -11.14 -18.99
CA HIS A 51 -9.69 -12.50 -19.36
C HIS A 51 -10.80 -13.51 -19.05
N ALA A 52 -11.50 -13.37 -17.92
CA ALA A 52 -12.65 -14.20 -17.57
C ALA A 52 -13.83 -14.03 -18.53
N LEU A 53 -13.94 -12.88 -19.21
CA LEU A 53 -14.90 -12.63 -20.30
C LEU A 53 -14.47 -13.21 -21.67
N GLY A 54 -13.33 -13.91 -21.75
CA GLY A 54 -12.88 -14.61 -22.95
C GLY A 54 -11.95 -13.80 -23.86
N ILE A 55 -11.46 -12.65 -23.41
CA ILE A 55 -10.53 -11.80 -24.17
C ILE A 55 -9.10 -12.41 -24.07
N PRO A 56 -8.34 -12.46 -25.18
CA PRO A 56 -6.96 -12.94 -25.16
C PRO A 56 -6.10 -12.12 -24.20
N LEU A 57 -5.27 -12.83 -23.42
CA LEU A 57 -4.47 -12.28 -22.31
C LEU A 57 -3.69 -11.01 -22.71
N ALA A 58 -3.10 -11.00 -23.90
CA ALA A 58 -2.34 -9.85 -24.39
C ALA A 58 -3.19 -8.58 -24.53
N LEU A 59 -4.43 -8.71 -25.00
CA LEU A 59 -5.35 -7.57 -25.19
C LEU A 59 -5.97 -7.15 -23.85
N ALA A 60 -6.23 -8.10 -22.95
CA ALA A 60 -6.70 -7.82 -21.59
C ALA A 60 -5.65 -7.03 -20.77
N ILE A 61 -4.36 -7.35 -20.90
CA ILE A 61 -3.27 -6.60 -20.27
C ILE A 61 -3.15 -5.20 -20.87
N ALA A 62 -3.20 -5.07 -22.20
CA ALA A 62 -3.14 -3.76 -22.86
C ALA A 62 -4.29 -2.83 -22.44
N LEU A 63 -5.51 -3.36 -22.36
CA LEU A 63 -6.68 -2.60 -21.88
C LEU A 63 -6.58 -2.27 -20.39
N ALA A 64 -6.09 -3.20 -19.55
CA ALA A 64 -5.88 -2.93 -18.13
C ALA A 64 -4.81 -1.85 -17.89
N CYS A 65 -3.72 -1.84 -18.67
CA CYS A 65 -2.71 -0.79 -18.65
C CYS A 65 -3.29 0.56 -19.10
N ALA A 66 -4.12 0.58 -20.15
CA ALA A 66 -4.78 1.80 -20.61
C ALA A 66 -5.79 2.34 -19.57
N ALA A 67 -6.59 1.46 -18.96
CA ALA A 67 -7.57 1.82 -17.94
C ALA A 67 -6.91 2.38 -16.66
N THR A 68 -5.87 1.71 -16.16
CA THR A 68 -5.15 2.18 -14.96
C THR A 68 -4.28 3.40 -15.22
N GLY A 69 -3.70 3.52 -16.43
CA GLY A 69 -2.98 4.71 -16.87
C GLY A 69 -3.89 5.93 -16.99
N GLY A 70 -5.08 5.75 -17.59
CA GLY A 70 -6.11 6.80 -17.67
C GLY A 70 -6.59 7.25 -16.30
N LEU A 71 -6.82 6.30 -15.38
CA LEU A 71 -7.22 6.61 -14.00
C LEU A 71 -6.16 7.44 -13.26
N ARG A 72 -4.87 7.16 -13.51
CA ARG A 72 -3.75 7.95 -12.97
C ARG A 72 -3.65 9.34 -13.59
N CYS A 73 -3.95 9.50 -14.87
CA CYS A 73 -3.94 10.79 -15.56
C CYS A 73 -5.14 11.67 -15.19
N ALA A 74 -6.29 11.06 -14.92
CA ALA A 74 -7.50 11.75 -14.51
C ALA A 74 -7.50 12.15 -13.03
N TRP A 75 -6.63 11.54 -12.20
CA TRP A 75 -6.51 11.91 -10.80
C TRP A 75 -5.80 13.28 -10.68
N PRO A 76 -6.48 14.33 -10.16
CA PRO A 76 -5.87 15.63 -9.97
C PRO A 76 -4.64 15.48 -9.09
N ARG A 77 -3.49 15.94 -9.58
CA ARG A 77 -2.28 16.12 -8.76
C ARG A 77 -2.55 17.26 -7.78
N SER A 78 -3.22 16.97 -6.66
CA SER A 78 -3.26 17.89 -5.52
C SER A 78 -2.22 17.46 -4.50
N GLY A 79 -1.09 18.17 -4.45
CA GLY A 79 0.02 17.97 -3.52
C GLY A 79 1.33 17.73 -4.23
#